data_AF-A0A1Q6GCJ3-F1
#
_entry.id   AF-A0A1Q6GCJ3-F1
#
_cell.length_a   1.000
_cell.length_b   1.000
_cell.length_c   1.000
_cell.angle_alpha   90.00
_cell.angle_beta   90.00
_cell.angle_gamma   90.00
#
_symmetry.space_group_name_H-M   'P 1'
#
loop_
_entity.id
_entity.type
_entity.pdbx_description
1 polymer ?
#
loop_
_entity_poly.entity_id
_entity_poly.type
_entity_poly.pdbx_seq_one_letter_code
_entity_poly.pdbx_strand_id
1 'polypeptide(L)'
;MMETDDKLIREFFAKQKQEIPDNGFSRRVMHHLPYRTGLLVKIWSVFITLVAVVLFFAYDGLQAVAGTARDIFVSMVQSGAATGIDLKSLIIAAAVLMFLGVRKAWSMA
;
A
#
# COMPACT_ATOMS: atom_id res chain seq x y z
N MET A 1 44.63 33.62 5.34
CA MET A 1 44.14 34.00 6.69
C MET A 1 43.07 33.04 7.21
N MET A 2 42.18 32.47 6.38
CA MET A 2 41.13 31.52 6.82
C MET A 2 41.66 30.15 7.33
N GLU A 3 42.74 29.61 6.75
CA GLU A 3 43.24 28.27 7.13
C GLU A 3 43.77 28.17 8.58
N THR A 4 44.19 29.30 9.15
CA THR A 4 44.73 29.32 10.53
C THR A 4 43.61 29.27 11.55
N ASP A 5 42.48 29.94 11.29
CA ASP A 5 41.31 29.93 12.16
C ASP A 5 40.64 28.55 12.15
N ASP A 6 40.50 27.92 10.99
CA ASP A 6 39.95 26.56 10.90
C ASP A 6 40.79 25.53 11.68
N LYS A 7 42.11 25.71 11.72
CA LYS A 7 43.02 24.88 12.52
C LYS A 7 42.84 25.12 14.02
N LEU A 8 42.76 26.38 14.44
CA LEU A 8 42.51 26.75 15.83
C LEU A 8 41.17 26.23 16.33
N ILE A 9 40.12 26.35 15.52
CA ILE A 9 38.79 25.85 15.83
C ILE A 9 38.80 24.32 15.95
N ARG A 10 39.47 23.61 15.02
CA ARG A 10 39.62 22.16 15.09
C ARG A 10 40.39 21.71 16.33
N GLU A 11 41.48 22.38 16.68
CA GLU A 11 42.26 22.06 17.89
C GLU A 11 41.49 22.37 19.17
N PHE A 12 40.73 23.46 19.23
CA PHE A 12 39.85 23.79 20.35
C PHE A 12 38.78 22.71 20.55
N PHE A 13 38.09 22.31 19.48
CA PHE A 13 37.09 21.25 19.55
C PHE A 13 37.73 19.90 19.86
N ALA A 14 38.90 19.57 19.30
CA ALA A 14 39.61 18.33 19.62
C ALA A 14 40.02 18.26 21.11
N LYS A 15 40.44 19.39 21.68
CA LYS A 15 40.91 19.47 23.07
C LYS A 15 39.76 19.54 24.09
N GLN A 16 38.58 20.02 23.69
CA GLN A 16 37.40 20.18 24.56
C GLN A 16 36.26 19.20 24.22
N LYS A 17 36.42 18.30 23.25
CA LYS A 17 35.46 17.24 22.93
C LYS A 17 35.45 16.22 24.06
N GLN A 18 34.68 16.52 25.10
CA GLN A 18 34.31 15.56 26.11
C GLN A 18 33.41 14.53 25.43
N GLU A 19 33.92 13.32 25.22
CA GLU A 19 33.10 12.21 24.74
C GLU A 19 32.16 11.83 25.88
N ILE A 20 30.97 12.44 25.87
CA ILE A 20 29.89 12.06 26.78
C ILE A 20 29.45 10.67 26.32
N PRO A 21 29.66 9.61 27.13
CA PRO A 21 29.10 8.32 26.80
C PRO A 21 27.58 8.46 26.74
N ASP A 22 26.98 7.96 25.66
CA ASP A 22 25.52 7.92 25.55
C ASP A 22 24.99 6.90 26.55
N ASN A 23 24.81 7.35 27.80
CA ASN A 23 24.36 6.58 28.96
C ASN A 23 22.86 6.20 28.83
N GLY A 24 22.46 5.70 27.66
CA GLY A 24 21.09 5.47 27.26
C GLY A 24 20.27 6.76 27.11
N PHE A 25 20.90 7.91 26.91
CA PHE A 25 20.21 9.19 26.70
C PHE A 25 19.40 9.14 25.42
N SER A 26 20.00 8.74 24.29
CA SER A 26 19.27 8.64 23.01
C SER A 26 18.10 7.66 23.10
N ARG A 27 18.29 6.53 23.81
CA ARG A 27 17.23 5.53 24.03
C ARG A 27 16.09 6.05 24.89
N ARG A 28 16.40 6.84 25.93
CA ARG A 28 15.41 7.54 26.75
C ARG A 28 14.70 8.62 25.95
N VAL A 29 15.40 9.44 25.17
CA VAL A 29 14.79 10.50 24.35
C VAL A 29 13.86 9.91 23.28
N MET A 30 14.27 8.84 22.60
CA MET A 30 13.42 8.19 21.60
C MET A 30 12.15 7.56 22.21
N HIS A 31 12.22 7.03 23.44
CA HIS A 31 11.04 6.52 24.14
C HIS A 31 10.09 7.61 24.65
N HIS A 32 10.56 8.86 24.79
CA HIS A 32 9.73 10.00 25.18
C HIS A 32 9.11 10.74 23.98
N LEU A 33 9.39 10.29 22.74
CA LEU A 33 8.66 10.80 21.58
C LEU A 33 7.20 10.36 21.68
N PRO A 34 6.24 11.29 21.68
CA PRO A 34 4.84 10.95 21.87
C PRO A 34 4.32 10.19 20.65
N TYR A 35 4.36 8.86 20.72
CA TYR A 35 3.60 7.97 19.84
C TYR A 35 2.10 7.99 20.21
N ARG A 36 1.56 9.18 20.48
CA ARG A 36 0.20 9.38 21.01
C ARG A 36 -0.83 9.64 19.90
N THR A 37 -0.39 10.00 18.69
CA THR A 37 -1.24 10.25 17.53
C THR A 37 -1.74 8.96 16.86
N GLY A 38 -1.04 7.84 17.02
CA GLY A 38 -1.41 6.57 16.37
C GLY A 38 -2.77 6.02 16.82
N LEU A 39 -3.15 6.20 18.09
CA LEU A 39 -4.43 5.70 18.60
C LEU A 39 -5.61 6.52 18.09
N LEU A 40 -5.52 7.85 18.10
CA LEU A 40 -6.57 8.73 17.59
C LEU A 40 -6.79 8.53 16.09
N VAL A 41 -5.71 8.44 15.32
CA VAL A 41 -5.77 8.15 13.87
C VAL A 41 -6.37 6.76 13.63
N LYS A 42 -6.02 5.76 14.45
CA LYS A 42 -6.58 4.41 14.34
C LYS A 42 -8.07 4.37 14.67
N ILE A 43 -8.50 5.03 15.74
CA ILE A 43 -9.91 5.15 16.12
C ILE A 43 -10.69 5.88 15.01
N TRP A 44 -10.13 6.97 14.49
CA TRP A 44 -10.72 7.73 13.41
C TRP A 44 -10.86 6.91 12.12
N SER A 45 -9.83 6.14 11.75
CA SER A 45 -9.88 5.21 10.62
C SER A 45 -10.96 4.14 10.81
N VAL A 46 -11.05 3.54 12.00
CA VAL A 46 -12.07 2.52 12.30
C VAL A 46 -13.47 3.12 12.21
N PHE A 47 -13.66 4.35 12.71
CA PHE A 47 -14.93 5.06 12.62
C PHE A 47 -15.35 5.31 11.16
N ILE A 48 -14.43 5.81 10.32
CA ILE A 48 -14.70 6.02 8.89
C ILE A 48 -15.04 4.70 8.19
N THR A 49 -14.29 3.63 8.45
CA THR A 49 -14.56 2.32 7.87
C THR A 49 -15.95 1.81 8.27
N LEU A 50 -16.33 1.97 9.54
CA LEU A 50 -17.65 1.54 10.01
C LEU A 50 -18.79 2.33 9.35
N VAL A 51 -18.64 3.65 9.19
CA VAL A 51 -19.58 4.49 8.46
C VAL A 51 -19.70 4.05 6.99
N ALA A 52 -18.59 3.77 6.33
CA ALA A 52 -18.59 3.28 4.95
C ALA A 52 -19.32 1.94 4.80
N VAL A 53 -19.12 1.01 5.74
CA VAL A 53 -19.82 -0.29 5.76
C VAL A 53 -21.33 -0.10 5.97
N VAL A 54 -21.74 0.75 6.92
CA VAL A 54 -23.16 1.03 7.16
C VAL A 54 -23.81 1.66 5.92
N LEU A 55 -23.16 2.63 5.28
CA LEU A 55 -23.63 3.23 4.03
C LEU A 55 -23.72 2.17 2.93
N PHE A 56 -22.73 1.29 2.80
CA PHE A 56 -22.74 0.23 1.81
C PHE A 56 -23.95 -0.70 1.98
N PHE A 57 -24.32 -1.06 3.20
CA PHE A 57 -25.54 -1.85 3.44
C PHE A 57 -26.82 -1.04 3.26
N ALA A 58 -26.86 0.22 3.67
CA ALA A 58 -28.05 1.08 3.55
C ALA A 58 -28.42 1.40 2.10
N TYR A 59 -27.44 1.46 1.19
CA TYR A 59 -27.64 1.73 -0.24
C TYR A 59 -27.70 0.47 -1.09
N ASP A 60 -27.92 -0.71 -0.50
CA ASP A 60 -27.86 -2.00 -1.21
C ASP A 60 -26.62 -2.11 -2.10
N GLY A 61 -25.46 -1.72 -1.57
CA GLY A 61 -24.20 -1.65 -2.30
C GLY A 61 -23.82 -2.97 -2.96
N LEU A 62 -24.25 -4.10 -2.39
CA LEU A 62 -24.11 -5.41 -3.02
C LEU A 62 -24.93 -5.53 -4.31
N GLN A 63 -26.17 -5.02 -4.31
CA GLN A 63 -27.01 -4.97 -5.50
C GLN A 63 -26.47 -3.99 -6.54
N ALA A 64 -25.91 -2.85 -6.10
CA ALA A 64 -25.26 -1.89 -7.00
C ALA A 64 -24.01 -2.49 -7.67
N VAL A 65 -23.16 -3.17 -6.90
CA VAL A 65 -21.96 -3.84 -7.42
C VAL A 65 -22.33 -5.02 -8.30
N ALA A 66 -23.27 -5.87 -7.88
CA ALA A 66 -23.73 -7.01 -8.66
C ALA A 66 -24.45 -6.57 -9.94
N GLY A 67 -25.24 -5.49 -9.88
CA GLY A 67 -25.91 -4.88 -11.03
C GLY A 67 -24.89 -4.34 -12.02
N THR A 68 -23.94 -3.53 -11.56
CA THR A 68 -22.86 -2.99 -12.39
C THR A 68 -22.02 -4.11 -13.00
N ALA A 69 -21.66 -5.14 -12.23
CA ALA A 69 -20.92 -6.29 -12.72
C ALA A 69 -21.71 -7.09 -13.76
N ARG A 70 -23.02 -7.28 -13.54
CA ARG A 70 -23.91 -7.92 -14.51
C ARG A 70 -24.03 -7.09 -15.79
N ASP A 71 -24.14 -5.78 -15.69
CA ASP A 71 -24.23 -4.89 -16.85
C ASP A 71 -22.93 -4.87 -17.66
N ILE A 72 -21.77 -4.88 -16.98
CA ILE A 72 -20.46 -5.04 -17.61
C ILE A 72 -20.34 -6.42 -18.26
N PHE A 73 -20.80 -7.47 -17.61
CA PHE A 73 -20.78 -8.82 -18.18
C PHE A 73 -21.69 -8.96 -19.39
N VAL A 74 -22.93 -8.44 -19.31
CA VAL A 74 -23.90 -8.46 -20.40
C VAL A 74 -23.39 -7.61 -21.58
N SER A 75 -22.84 -6.42 -21.32
CA SER A 75 -22.23 -5.61 -22.38
C SER A 75 -21.03 -6.29 -23.01
N MET A 76 -20.15 -6.94 -22.23
CA MET A 76 -19.04 -7.71 -22.78
C MET A 76 -19.51 -8.90 -23.62
N VAL A 77 -20.50 -9.66 -23.15
CA VAL A 77 -21.07 -10.80 -23.88
C VAL A 77 -21.76 -10.33 -25.16
N GLN A 78 -22.51 -9.23 -25.10
CA GLN A 78 -23.26 -8.72 -26.23
C GLN A 78 -22.36 -8.04 -27.27
N SER A 79 -21.33 -7.32 -26.83
CA SER A 79 -20.27 -6.80 -27.71
C SER A 79 -19.38 -7.90 -28.28
N GLY A 80 -19.12 -8.97 -27.53
CA GLY A 80 -18.43 -10.18 -28.01
C GLY A 80 -19.27 -10.97 -29.03
N ALA A 81 -20.60 -11.00 -28.86
CA ALA A 81 -21.53 -11.59 -29.80
C ALA A 81 -21.69 -10.75 -31.08
N ALA A 82 -21.67 -9.42 -30.97
CA ALA A 82 -21.74 -8.51 -32.11
C ALA A 82 -20.46 -8.49 -32.98
N THR A 83 -19.32 -8.91 -32.43
CA THR A 83 -18.04 -8.98 -33.15
C THR A 83 -17.75 -10.35 -33.77
N GLY A 84 -18.70 -11.30 -33.73
CA GLY A 84 -18.52 -12.60 -34.38
C GLY A 84 -17.37 -13.42 -33.78
N ILE A 85 -17.06 -13.19 -32.50
CA ILE A 85 -16.12 -14.05 -31.79
C ILE A 85 -16.86 -15.36 -31.51
N ASP A 86 -16.65 -16.35 -32.36
CA ASP A 86 -17.18 -17.70 -32.16
C ASP A 86 -16.90 -18.13 -30.73
N LEU A 87 -17.96 -18.36 -29.96
CA LEU A 87 -17.90 -18.74 -28.54
C LEU A 87 -16.93 -19.91 -28.31
N LYS A 88 -16.80 -20.80 -29.31
CA LYS A 88 -15.81 -21.89 -29.33
C LYS A 88 -14.36 -21.39 -29.30
N SER A 89 -14.01 -20.39 -30.12
CA SER A 89 -12.67 -19.80 -30.17
C SER A 89 -12.34 -19.05 -28.89
N LEU A 90 -13.32 -18.38 -28.27
CA LEU A 90 -13.14 -17.73 -26.95
C LEU A 90 -12.87 -18.76 -25.84
N ILE A 91 -13.64 -19.85 -25.80
CA ILE A 91 -13.46 -20.93 -24.81
C ILE A 91 -12.09 -21.57 -24.98
N ILE A 92 -11.64 -21.81 -26.22
CA ILE A 92 -10.31 -22.35 -26.51
C ILE A 92 -9.23 -21.38 -26.05
N ALA A 93 -9.34 -20.08 -26.35
CA ALA A 93 -8.39 -19.07 -25.91
C ALA A 93 -8.30 -18.98 -24.37
N ALA A 94 -9.44 -19.02 -23.67
CA ALA A 94 -9.49 -19.03 -22.22
C ALA A 94 -8.84 -20.28 -21.60
N ALA A 95 -9.10 -21.46 -22.19
CA ALA A 95 -8.48 -22.72 -21.75
C ALA A 95 -6.95 -22.71 -21.93
N VAL A 96 -6.46 -22.19 -23.06
CA VAL A 96 -5.01 -22.05 -23.32
C VAL A 96 -4.37 -21.09 -22.33
N LEU A 97 -5.00 -19.94 -22.06
CA LEU A 97 -4.49 -18.98 -21.07
C LEU A 97 -4.46 -19.58 -19.65
N MET A 98 -5.48 -20.34 -19.26
CA MET A 98 -5.51 -21.03 -17.97
C MET A 98 -4.39 -22.08 -17.87
N PHE A 99 -4.18 -22.88 -18.92
CA PHE A 99 -3.08 -23.85 -18.96
C PHE A 99 -1.71 -23.18 -18.86
N LEU A 100 -1.49 -22.07 -19.58
CA LEU A 100 -0.26 -21.30 -19.51
C LEU A 100 -0.07 -20.65 -18.14
N GLY A 101 -1.13 -20.15 -17.51
CA GLY A 101 -1.10 -19.58 -16.17
C GLY A 101 -0.69 -20.61 -15.12
N VAL A 102 -1.30 -21.81 -15.16
CA VAL A 102 -0.95 -22.92 -14.27
C VAL A 102 0.49 -23.38 -14.51
N ARG A 103 0.89 -23.57 -15.77
CA ARG A 103 2.26 -23.94 -16.12
C ARG A 103 3.28 -22.90 -15.63
N LYS A 104 2.97 -21.61 -15.78
CA LYS A 104 3.84 -20.52 -15.31
C LYS A 104 3.94 -20.50 -13.80
N ALA A 105 2.84 -20.72 -13.08
CA ALA A 105 2.85 -20.82 -11.62
C ALA A 105 3.70 -22.00 -11.13
N TRP A 106 3.64 -23.14 -11.81
CA TRP A 106 4.46 -24.32 -11.50
C TRP A 106 5.93 -24.15 -11.87
N SER A 107 6.25 -23.35 -12.89
CA SER A 107 7.64 -23.05 -13.28
C SER A 107 8.31 -22.00 -12.38
N MET A 108 7.55 -21.29 -11.55
CA MET A 108 8.07 -20.32 -10.58
C MET A 108 8.13 -20.89 -9.14
N ALA A 109 7.66 -22.12 -8.95
CA ALA A 109 7.86 -22.92 -7.74
C ALA A 109 9.12 -23.80 -7.91
#